data_AF-A0A8J7NTD3-F1
#
_entry.id   AF-A0A8J7NTD3-F1
#
_cell.length_a   1.000
_cell.length_b   1.000
_cell.length_c   1.000
_cell.angle_alpha   90.00
_cell.angle_beta   90.00
_cell.angle_gamma   90.00
#
_symmetry.space_group_name_H-M   'P 1'
#
loop_
_entity.id
_entity.type
_entity.pdbx_description
1 polymer ?
#
loop_
_entity_poly.entity_id
_entity_poly.type
_entity_poly.pdbx_seq_one_letter_code
_entity_poly.pdbx_strand_id
1 'polypeptide(L)'
;MPMDIASPDLFGSIHEDFSPSPEQRLLIILSNCQYLEKHTFLNLAEHFEKHGFQGTEKITRVSVESVRGLDQRLFESYIEMKADPIVGSLEPGMYAGYFDWKDCPPPAGSLL
;
A
#
# COMPACT_ATOMS: atom_id res chain seq x y z
N MET A 1 -23.92 -34.42 32.98
CA MET A 1 -24.69 -34.35 31.73
C MET A 1 -24.06 -33.25 30.88
N PRO A 2 -23.64 -33.56 29.65
CA PRO A 2 -22.83 -32.71 28.80
C PRO A 2 -23.71 -31.69 28.05
N MET A 3 -23.13 -30.57 27.63
CA MET A 3 -23.68 -29.81 26.52
C MET A 3 -22.54 -29.37 25.62
N ASP A 4 -22.30 -30.21 24.61
CA ASP A 4 -21.55 -29.88 23.41
C ASP A 4 -22.25 -28.71 22.71
N ILE A 5 -21.60 -27.55 22.65
CA ILE A 5 -21.88 -26.50 21.67
C ILE A 5 -20.60 -26.34 20.86
N ALA A 6 -20.30 -27.35 20.05
CA ALA A 6 -19.53 -27.13 18.83
C ALA A 6 -20.56 -26.71 17.78
N SER A 7 -20.71 -25.40 17.57
CA SER A 7 -21.41 -24.92 16.38
C SER A 7 -20.57 -25.32 15.16
N PRO A 8 -21.17 -25.91 14.12
CA PRO A 8 -20.45 -26.14 12.88
C PRO A 8 -20.17 -24.77 12.24
N ASP A 9 -18.90 -24.52 11.92
CA ASP A 9 -18.45 -23.33 11.21
C ASP A 9 -19.15 -23.21 9.86
N LEU A 10 -20.27 -22.48 9.86
CA LEU A 10 -21.04 -22.08 8.66
C LEU A 10 -20.21 -21.17 7.73
N PHE A 11 -19.01 -20.76 8.17
CA PHE A 11 -18.07 -19.97 7.38
C PHE A 11 -17.10 -20.79 6.53
N GLY A 12 -17.20 -22.13 6.54
CA GLY A 12 -16.30 -23.02 5.82
C GLY A 12 -16.46 -23.09 4.30
N SER A 13 -17.26 -22.23 3.65
CA SER A 13 -17.61 -22.41 2.22
C SER A 13 -17.57 -21.16 1.33
N ILE A 14 -17.02 -20.02 1.76
CA ILE A 14 -16.83 -18.83 0.89
C ILE A 14 -15.44 -18.21 1.02
N HIS A 15 -14.40 -19.03 1.13
CA HIS A 15 -13.04 -18.54 0.96
C HIS A 15 -12.45 -19.21 -0.29
N GLU A 16 -12.83 -18.72 -1.46
CA GLU A 16 -11.84 -18.70 -2.53
C GLU A 16 -10.65 -17.93 -1.97
N ASP A 17 -9.47 -18.54 -1.96
CA ASP A 17 -8.25 -17.97 -1.41
C ASP A 17 -7.90 -16.67 -2.13
N PHE A 18 -8.46 -15.55 -1.66
CA PHE A 18 -8.12 -14.23 -2.15
C PHE A 18 -6.66 -13.96 -1.80
N SER A 19 -5.79 -14.20 -2.78
CA SER A 19 -4.38 -13.87 -2.71
C SER A 19 -4.17 -12.58 -3.50
N PRO A 20 -4.01 -11.42 -2.83
CA PRO A 20 -3.82 -10.16 -3.52
C PRO A 20 -2.56 -10.24 -4.39
N SER A 21 -2.61 -9.61 -5.56
CA SER A 21 -1.45 -9.49 -6.45
C SER A 21 -0.32 -8.73 -5.74
N PRO A 22 0.95 -8.84 -6.20
CA PRO A 22 2.05 -8.06 -5.63
C PRO A 22 1.76 -6.55 -5.59
N GLU A 23 1.15 -6.00 -6.64
CA GLU A 23 0.72 -4.61 -6.70
C GLU A 23 -0.33 -4.29 -5.64
N GLN A 24 -1.37 -5.12 -5.52
CA GLN A 24 -2.40 -4.93 -4.50
C GLN A 24 -1.82 -5.01 -3.09
N ARG A 25 -0.86 -5.92 -2.85
CA ARG A 25 -0.16 -6.03 -1.57
C ARG A 25 0.63 -4.75 -1.25
N LEU A 26 1.35 -4.18 -2.22
CA LEU A 26 2.06 -2.91 -2.03
C LEU A 26 1.10 -1.80 -1.61
N LEU A 27 -0.02 -1.65 -2.33
CA LEU A 27 -1.04 -0.63 -2.03
C LEU A 27 -1.69 -0.84 -0.66
N ILE A 28 -1.98 -2.08 -0.29
CA ILE A 28 -2.50 -2.43 1.04
C ILE A 28 -1.49 -2.05 2.13
N ILE A 29 -0.21 -2.36 1.93
CA ILE A 29 0.82 -2.05 2.93
C ILE A 29 1.03 -0.53 3.04
N LEU A 30 1.01 0.22 1.93
CA LEU A 30 1.04 1.69 1.96
C LEU A 30 -0.12 2.27 2.77
N SER A 31 -1.34 1.79 2.52
CA SER A 31 -2.52 2.15 3.30
C SER A 31 -2.34 1.84 4.80
N ASN A 32 -1.81 0.65 5.11
CA ASN A 32 -1.54 0.24 6.48
C ASN A 32 -0.47 1.12 7.14
N CYS A 33 0.59 1.52 6.43
CA CYS A 33 1.62 2.43 6.95
C CYS A 33 1.00 3.76 7.37
N GLN A 34 0.16 4.33 6.51
CA GLN A 34 -0.54 5.58 6.80
C GLN A 34 -1.48 5.45 8.01
N TYR A 35 -2.18 4.32 8.12
CA TYR A 35 -3.08 4.05 9.26
C TYR A 35 -2.30 3.87 10.57
N LEU A 36 -1.19 3.14 10.54
CA LEU A 36 -0.32 2.92 11.70
C LEU A 36 0.20 4.25 12.26
N GLU A 37 0.70 5.12 11.38
CA GLU A 37 1.21 6.43 11.74
C GLU A 37 0.14 7.32 12.38
N LYS A 38 -1.06 7.38 11.78
CA LYS A 38 -2.10 8.33 12.18
C LYS A 38 -2.98 7.86 13.33
N HIS A 39 -3.08 6.55 13.55
CA HIS A 39 -4.05 6.00 14.49
C HIS A 39 -3.42 5.00 15.45
N THR A 40 -2.83 3.93 14.93
CA THR A 40 -2.45 2.79 15.78
C THR A 40 -1.40 3.16 16.82
N PHE A 41 -0.33 3.86 16.44
CA PHE A 41 0.71 4.22 17.41
C PHE A 41 0.24 5.26 18.42
N LEU A 42 -0.60 6.20 18.02
CA LEU A 42 -1.18 7.20 18.92
C LEU A 42 -2.11 6.54 19.95
N ASN A 43 -3.00 5.65 19.50
CA ASN A 43 -3.92 4.93 20.38
C ASN A 43 -3.16 4.04 21.37
N LEU A 44 -2.09 3.37 20.91
CA LEU A 44 -1.23 2.56 21.79
C LEU A 44 -0.52 3.43 22.84
N ALA A 45 0.01 4.58 22.45
CA ALA A 45 0.65 5.51 23.36
C ALA A 45 -0.33 6.00 24.44
N GLU A 46 -1.54 6.38 24.04
CA GLU A 46 -2.60 6.81 24.95
C GLU A 46 -2.96 5.70 25.95
N HIS A 47 -3.08 4.45 25.48
CA HIS A 47 -3.35 3.31 26.36
C HIS A 47 -2.19 3.03 27.33
N PHE A 48 -0.95 3.12 26.88
CA PHE A 48 0.22 2.95 27.75
C PHE A 48 0.30 4.03 28.82
N GLU A 49 0.06 5.30 28.46
CA GLU A 49 0.03 6.40 29.43
C GLU A 49 -1.07 6.21 30.48
N LYS A 50 -2.27 5.79 30.06
CA LYS A 50 -3.38 5.47 30.97
C LYS A 50 -3.05 4.38 31.99
N HIS A 51 -2.13 3.47 31.66
CA HIS A 51 -1.69 2.39 32.55
C HIS A 51 -0.38 2.70 33.30
N GLY A 52 0.10 3.96 33.26
CA GLY A 52 1.27 4.41 34.00
C GLY A 52 2.61 4.04 33.38
N PHE A 53 2.64 3.61 32.11
CA PHE A 53 3.89 3.41 31.39
C PHE A 53 4.51 4.75 31.00
N GLN A 54 5.82 4.87 31.16
CA GLN A 54 6.59 6.07 30.81
C GLN A 54 7.33 5.87 29.47
N GLY A 55 7.70 6.98 28.82
CA GLY A 55 8.51 6.95 27.59
C GLY A 55 7.74 6.61 26.32
N THR A 56 6.41 6.64 26.37
CA THR A 56 5.49 6.44 25.24
C THR A 56 5.77 7.37 24.07
N GLU A 57 6.09 8.64 24.33
CA GLU A 57 6.46 9.61 23.29
C GLU A 57 7.65 9.13 22.44
N LYS A 58 8.73 8.68 23.09
CA LYS A 58 9.93 8.20 22.40
C LYS A 58 9.63 6.95 21.57
N ILE A 59 8.84 6.02 22.13
CA ILE A 59 8.42 4.80 21.44
C ILE A 59 7.59 5.15 20.20
N THR A 60 6.58 6.00 20.35
CA THR A 60 5.74 6.46 19.25
C THR A 60 6.57 7.13 18.16
N ARG A 61 7.51 8.01 18.52
CA ARG A 61 8.37 8.69 17.55
C ARG A 61 9.20 7.70 16.72
N VAL A 62 9.87 6.75 17.37
CA VAL A 62 10.69 5.73 16.69
C VAL A 62 9.83 4.82 15.80
N SER A 63 8.65 4.43 16.27
CA SER A 63 7.70 3.62 15.50
C SER A 63 7.20 4.36 14.25
N VAL A 64 6.82 5.64 14.38
CA VAL A 64 6.40 6.50 13.26
C VAL A 64 7.54 6.69 12.25
N GLU A 65 8.75 6.97 12.71
CA GLU A 65 9.92 7.15 11.84
C GLU A 65 10.23 5.87 11.05
N SER A 66 10.15 4.71 11.71
CA SER A 66 10.36 3.41 11.07
C SER A 66 9.31 3.11 10.00
N VAL A 67 8.03 3.40 10.28
CA VAL A 67 6.94 3.20 9.31
C VAL A 67 7.02 4.19 8.16
N ARG A 68 7.38 5.45 8.38
CA ARG A 68 7.64 6.42 7.29
C ARG A 68 8.77 5.97 6.38
N GLY A 69 9.84 5.42 6.95
CA GLY A 69 10.93 4.86 6.16
C GLY A 69 10.53 3.60 5.36
N LEU A 70 9.54 2.84 5.84
CA LEU A 70 8.94 1.74 5.08
C LEU A 70 8.02 2.27 3.96
N ASP A 71 7.14 3.21 4.28
CA ASP A 71 6.20 3.86 3.36
C ASP A 71 6.92 4.43 2.14
N GLN A 72 7.99 5.21 2.36
CA GLN A 72 8.79 5.80 1.28
C GLN A 72 9.36 4.73 0.33
N ARG A 73 9.96 3.67 0.88
CA ARG A 73 10.56 2.60 0.06
C ARG A 73 9.50 1.82 -0.73
N LEU A 74 8.35 1.55 -0.12
CA LEU A 74 7.24 0.88 -0.81
C LEU A 74 6.66 1.75 -1.93
N PHE A 75 6.58 3.07 -1.69
CA PHE A 75 6.11 4.01 -2.70
C PHE A 75 7.06 4.08 -3.89
N GLU A 76 8.37 4.15 -3.65
CA GLU A 76 9.39 4.07 -4.70
C GLU A 76 9.26 2.78 -5.51
N SER A 77 9.17 1.62 -4.85
CA SER A 77 8.97 0.33 -5.53
C SER A 77 7.67 0.27 -6.34
N TYR A 78 6.59 0.88 -5.84
CA TYR A 78 5.34 0.98 -6.58
C TYR A 78 5.51 1.82 -7.85
N ILE A 79 6.17 2.98 -7.74
CA ILE A 79 6.44 3.86 -8.89
C ILE A 79 7.31 3.15 -9.92
N GLU A 80 8.39 2.48 -9.53
CA GLU A 80 9.25 1.69 -10.43
C GLU A 80 8.42 0.65 -11.19
N MET A 81 7.62 -0.15 -10.48
CA MET A 81 6.76 -1.17 -11.06
C MET A 81 5.76 -0.61 -12.09
N LYS A 82 5.27 0.64 -11.91
CA LYS A 82 4.37 1.28 -12.88
C LYS A 82 5.11 2.00 -14.00
N ALA A 83 6.33 2.47 -13.76
CA ALA A 83 7.15 3.18 -14.72
C ALA A 83 7.75 2.25 -15.77
N ASP A 84 8.20 1.05 -15.38
CA ASP A 84 8.88 0.11 -16.28
C ASP A 84 8.07 -0.23 -17.55
N PRO A 85 6.77 -0.55 -17.48
CA PRO A 85 5.98 -0.82 -18.69
C PRO A 85 5.83 0.42 -19.59
N ILE A 86 5.79 1.62 -19.02
CA ILE A 86 5.67 2.88 -19.76
C ILE A 86 6.96 3.14 -20.53
N VAL A 87 8.11 3.02 -19.85
CA VAL A 87 9.43 3.18 -20.46
C VAL A 87 9.62 2.14 -21.57
N GLY A 88 9.34 0.86 -21.30
CA GLY A 88 9.46 -0.20 -22.30
C GLY A 88 8.54 -0.02 -23.51
N SER A 89 7.39 0.65 -23.35
CA SER A 89 6.49 0.99 -24.47
C SER A 89 7.02 2.15 -25.32
N LEU A 90 7.77 3.08 -24.72
CA LEU A 90 8.33 4.25 -25.39
C LEU A 90 9.67 3.97 -26.08
N GLU A 91 10.49 3.08 -25.50
CA GLU A 91 11.85 2.77 -25.96
C GLU A 91 11.95 2.48 -27.48
N PRO A 92 11.09 1.64 -28.10
CA PRO A 92 11.18 1.39 -29.53
C PRO A 92 10.96 2.66 -30.38
N GLY A 93 10.02 3.52 -29.97
CA GLY A 93 9.70 4.77 -30.66
C GLY A 93 10.82 5.82 -30.56
N MET A 94 11.64 5.77 -29.51
CA MET A 94 12.77 6.69 -29.32
C MET A 94 13.92 6.44 -30.29
N TYR A 95 14.21 5.17 -30.61
CA TYR A 95 15.36 4.81 -31.45
C TYR A 95 14.98 4.50 -32.90
N ALA A 96 13.73 4.12 -33.19
CA ALA A 96 13.34 3.68 -34.52
C ALA A 96 13.12 4.83 -35.54
N GLY A 97 13.20 6.10 -35.12
CA GLY A 97 13.11 7.25 -36.03
C GLY A 97 11.74 7.44 -36.70
N TYR A 98 10.71 6.72 -36.25
CA TYR A 98 9.35 6.78 -36.81
C TYR A 98 8.48 7.90 -36.21
N PHE A 99 8.94 8.60 -35.17
CA PHE A 99 8.19 9.68 -34.54
C PHE A 99 8.66 11.05 -35.06
N ASP A 100 7.88 11.65 -35.96
CA ASP A 100 8.08 13.05 -36.37
C ASP A 100 7.31 13.98 -35.42
N TRP A 101 8.03 14.82 -34.68
CA TRP A 101 7.44 15.84 -33.80
C TRP A 101 6.54 16.82 -34.54
N LYS A 102 6.70 16.96 -35.86
CA LYS A 102 5.84 17.80 -36.72
C LYS A 102 4.45 17.20 -36.94
N ASP A 103 4.33 15.88 -36.82
CA ASP A 103 3.08 15.15 -37.00
C ASP A 103 2.34 14.93 -35.67
N CYS A 104 2.88 15.42 -34.55
CA CYS A 104 2.23 15.33 -33.26
C CYS A 104 0.99 16.25 -33.25
N PRO A 105 -0.24 15.70 -33.16
CA PRO A 105 -1.43 16.53 -33.12
C PRO A 105 -1.40 17.42 -31.86
N PRO A 106 -1.98 18.63 -31.91
CA PRO A 106 -2.13 19.44 -30.72
C PRO A 106 -2.94 18.65 -29.68
N PRO A 107 -2.62 18.75 -28.37
CA PRO A 107 -3.31 18.00 -27.33
C PRO A 107 -4.81 18.29 -27.37
N ALA A 108 -5.56 17.35 -27.94
CA ALA A 108 -7.01 17.38 -27.95
C ALA A 108 -7.44 16.62 -26.71
N GLY A 109 -7.95 17.34 -25.70
CA GLY A 109 -8.61 16.70 -24.56
C GLY A 109 -9.76 15.88 -25.10
N SER A 110 -9.62 14.56 -25.11
CA SER A 110 -10.69 13.67 -25.52
C SER A 110 -11.83 13.83 -24.52
N LEU A 111 -12.91 14.47 -24.97
CA LEU A 111 -14.23 14.39 -24.37
C LEU A 111 -14.70 12.93 -24.52
N LEU A 112 -14.36 12.09 -23.54
CA LEU A 112 -15.03 10.82 -23.28
C LEU A 112 -15.75 10.94 -21.94
#